data_AF-D9ST48-F1
#
_entry.id   AF-D9ST48-F1
#
_cell.length_a   1.000
_cell.length_b   1.000
_cell.length_c   1.000
_cell.angle_alpha   90.00
_cell.angle_beta   90.00
_cell.angle_gamma   90.00
#
_symmetry.space_group_name_H-M   'P 1'
#
loop_
_entity.id
_entity.type
_entity.pdbx_description
1 polymer ?
#
loop_
_entity_poly.entity_id
_entity_poly.type
_entity_poly.pdbx_seq_one_letter_code
_entity_poly.pdbx_strand_id
1 'polypeptide(L)'
;MDTKILALYLPQFYETEYNNNWWGKGYTEWVACKNAKPLYKNHYQPRAPLNNDYYELTDVDTLRWQSNIAKDHGIDGFAIYHYYSKGQKLLEKPTELLLKNKDIATEFCLYWANHDWRRNWFGREPELLFKQEYGDKQDWIAHFDYCKDYFIDKRYIKLENKPVFFIFEANNFKKLDEFIQCWNEKAKKLGFDGIYFVKTIGPRSTLDKGKCDAVFEREPMYTLRYGISKQKYLFSRFLMLKNRILNKLLKKFNIGILESSFSYKNCWENIINRTPKQDNTILGGFTDWDNTPRRSYDGMIMKGTTPELFQYYMEKQMERCKEYKSPFVVINAWNEWAEGAYLEPDEKYGYAFLNAIKNCKNVKSGE
;
A
#
# COMPACT_ATOMS: atom_id res chain seq x y z
N MET A 1 15.97 11.38 15.72
CA MET A 1 16.06 10.47 14.56
C MET A 1 15.23 11.08 13.46
N ASP A 2 15.76 11.21 12.25
CA ASP A 2 14.96 11.72 11.14
C ASP A 2 14.02 10.63 10.63
N THR A 3 12.72 10.92 10.63
CA THR A 3 11.69 10.07 10.04
C THR A 3 11.94 9.93 8.54
N LYS A 4 12.06 8.69 8.05
CA LYS A 4 12.11 8.38 6.62
C LYS A 4 10.71 8.32 6.01
N ILE A 5 10.56 8.79 4.78
CA ILE A 5 9.34 8.72 3.98
C ILE A 5 9.42 7.49 3.09
N LEU A 6 8.60 6.48 3.39
CA LEU A 6 8.47 5.28 2.57
C LEU A 6 7.19 5.35 1.75
N ALA A 7 7.17 4.77 0.55
CA ALA A 7 5.95 4.56 -0.21
C ALA A 7 5.66 3.06 -0.35
N LEU A 8 4.40 2.67 -0.21
CA LEU A 8 3.97 1.32 -0.58
C LEU A 8 4.19 1.13 -2.08
N TYR A 9 4.72 -0.01 -2.49
CA TYR A 9 5.06 -0.27 -3.88
C TYR A 9 4.38 -1.54 -4.38
N LEU A 10 3.55 -1.40 -5.40
CA LEU A 10 2.83 -2.48 -6.04
C LEU A 10 3.68 -3.05 -7.20
N PRO A 11 4.12 -4.31 -7.10
CA PRO A 11 4.90 -4.94 -8.18
C PRO A 11 4.04 -5.36 -9.39
N GLN A 12 2.75 -5.03 -9.42
CA GLN A 12 1.81 -5.48 -10.43
C GLN A 12 1.70 -4.53 -11.63
N PHE A 13 2.64 -4.62 -12.57
CA PHE A 13 2.56 -3.96 -13.89
C PHE A 13 3.29 -4.77 -14.94
N TYR A 14 3.02 -6.08 -14.98
CA TYR A 14 3.51 -6.97 -16.02
C TYR A 14 2.58 -8.17 -16.13
N GLU A 15 2.63 -8.84 -17.26
CA GLU A 15 1.80 -10.00 -17.54
C GLU A 15 2.24 -11.18 -16.67
N THR A 16 1.27 -11.84 -16.02
CA THR A 16 1.49 -13.10 -15.30
C THR A 16 0.49 -14.13 -15.80
N GLU A 17 0.85 -15.42 -15.69
CA GLU A 17 -0.08 -16.50 -16.01
C GLU A 17 -1.36 -16.40 -15.14
N TYR A 18 -1.21 -16.04 -13.87
CA TYR A 18 -2.33 -15.78 -12.97
C TYR A 18 -3.25 -14.66 -13.47
N ASN A 19 -2.69 -13.52 -13.87
CA ASN A 19 -3.48 -12.42 -14.43
C ASN A 19 -4.15 -12.84 -15.75
N ASN A 20 -3.45 -13.57 -16.61
CA ASN A 20 -3.96 -14.02 -17.91
C ASN A 20 -5.14 -14.98 -17.80
N ASN A 21 -5.00 -15.99 -16.95
CA ASN A 21 -6.05 -16.98 -16.69
C ASN A 21 -7.33 -16.32 -16.17
N TRP A 22 -7.22 -15.09 -15.67
CA TRP A 22 -8.26 -14.46 -14.88
C TRP A 22 -8.91 -13.24 -15.54
N TRP A 23 -8.09 -12.40 -16.18
CA TRP A 23 -8.53 -11.15 -16.81
C TRP A 23 -8.45 -11.20 -18.33
N GLY A 24 -7.92 -12.29 -18.88
CA GLY A 24 -7.59 -12.43 -20.29
C GLY A 24 -6.12 -12.16 -20.56
N LYS A 25 -5.63 -12.71 -21.67
CA LYS A 25 -4.24 -12.61 -22.11
C LYS A 25 -3.81 -11.15 -22.24
N GLY A 26 -2.62 -10.82 -21.72
CA GLY A 26 -2.05 -9.48 -21.77
C GLY A 26 -2.53 -8.54 -20.66
N TYR A 27 -3.22 -9.03 -19.63
CA TYR A 27 -3.69 -8.15 -18.56
C TYR A 27 -2.53 -7.65 -17.70
N THR A 28 -2.46 -6.33 -17.58
CA THR A 28 -1.72 -5.61 -16.54
C THR A 28 -2.67 -4.62 -15.87
N GLU A 29 -2.22 -4.01 -14.78
CA GLU A 29 -3.06 -3.05 -14.07
C GLU A 29 -3.45 -1.83 -14.91
N TRP A 30 -2.65 -1.54 -15.95
CA TRP A 30 -2.98 -0.52 -16.93
C TRP A 30 -4.30 -0.78 -17.67
N VAL A 31 -4.73 -2.03 -17.82
CA VAL A 31 -6.01 -2.36 -18.46
C VAL A 31 -7.18 -1.79 -17.67
N ALA A 32 -7.15 -1.89 -16.33
CA ALA A 32 -8.19 -1.31 -15.49
C ALA A 32 -8.21 0.22 -15.60
N CYS A 33 -7.04 0.86 -15.58
CA CYS A 33 -6.91 2.31 -15.71
C CYS A 33 -7.41 2.82 -17.07
N LYS A 34 -7.00 2.19 -18.17
CA LYS A 34 -7.40 2.56 -19.55
C LYS A 34 -8.89 2.38 -19.79
N ASN A 35 -9.51 1.36 -19.18
CA ASN A 35 -10.94 1.08 -19.33
C ASN A 35 -11.85 1.92 -18.43
N ALA A 36 -11.29 2.66 -17.47
CA ALA A 36 -12.05 3.49 -16.55
C ALA A 36 -12.78 4.62 -17.30
N LYS A 37 -13.96 5.00 -16.79
CA LYS A 37 -14.79 6.06 -17.37
C LYS A 37 -15.26 7.03 -16.30
N PRO A 38 -15.49 8.31 -16.62
CA PRO A 38 -16.21 9.22 -15.74
C PRO A 38 -17.56 8.63 -15.34
N LEU A 39 -17.86 8.62 -14.04
CA LEU A 39 -19.14 8.10 -13.50
C LEU A 39 -20.09 9.22 -13.08
N TYR A 40 -19.57 10.44 -12.97
CA TYR A 40 -20.29 11.67 -12.62
C TYR A 40 -19.56 12.89 -13.20
N LYS A 41 -20.22 14.05 -13.18
CA LYS A 41 -19.64 15.30 -13.71
C LYS A 41 -18.33 15.65 -12.99
N ASN A 42 -17.29 15.95 -13.77
CA ASN A 42 -15.93 16.25 -13.30
C ASN A 42 -15.21 15.08 -12.58
N HIS A 43 -15.66 13.83 -12.78
CA HIS A 43 -14.90 12.66 -12.34
C HIS A 43 -13.64 12.51 -13.19
N TYR A 44 -12.46 12.55 -12.56
CA TYR A 44 -11.18 12.39 -13.25
C TYR A 44 -10.86 10.91 -13.48
N GLN A 45 -11.43 10.37 -14.55
CA GLN A 45 -11.14 9.06 -15.12
C GLN A 45 -11.28 9.13 -16.65
N PRO A 46 -10.50 8.35 -17.43
CA PRO A 46 -9.36 7.56 -16.98
C PRO A 46 -8.22 8.45 -16.47
N ARG A 47 -7.46 7.96 -15.50
CA ARG A 47 -6.18 8.55 -15.08
C ARG A 47 -5.05 7.94 -15.93
N ALA A 48 -4.13 8.77 -16.39
CA ALA A 48 -3.03 8.35 -17.25
C ALA A 48 -1.67 8.82 -16.69
N PRO A 49 -0.61 7.98 -16.79
CA PRO A 49 0.74 8.39 -16.45
C PRO A 49 1.19 9.55 -17.35
N LEU A 50 2.00 10.44 -16.79
CA LEU A 50 2.61 11.52 -17.55
C LEU A 50 3.38 10.93 -18.76
N ASN A 51 3.41 11.65 -19.89
CA ASN A 51 4.09 11.23 -21.12
C ASN A 51 3.65 9.88 -21.70
N ASN A 52 2.48 9.36 -21.32
CA ASN A 52 1.99 8.06 -21.76
C ASN A 52 2.93 6.90 -21.34
N ASP A 53 3.61 7.06 -20.18
CA ASP A 53 4.55 6.09 -19.59
C ASP A 53 3.84 4.86 -18.97
N TYR A 54 3.09 4.12 -19.80
CA TYR A 54 2.47 2.84 -19.44
C TYR A 54 3.54 1.72 -19.39
N TYR A 55 4.38 1.76 -18.36
CA TYR A 55 5.58 0.92 -18.21
C TYR A 55 5.30 -0.56 -17.90
N GLU A 56 6.35 -1.38 -17.97
CA GLU A 56 6.36 -2.75 -17.44
C GLU A 56 7.39 -2.93 -16.33
N LEU A 57 7.03 -3.53 -15.19
CA LEU A 57 7.96 -3.69 -14.06
C LEU A 57 8.94 -4.86 -14.19
N THR A 58 8.92 -5.55 -15.32
CA THR A 58 9.98 -6.47 -15.73
C THR A 58 11.10 -5.78 -16.51
N ASP A 59 10.94 -4.51 -16.86
CA ASP A 59 11.99 -3.66 -17.39
C ASP A 59 12.78 -2.99 -16.26
N VAL A 60 14.10 -3.21 -16.27
CA VAL A 60 15.02 -2.68 -15.26
C VAL A 60 15.16 -1.16 -15.36
N ASP A 61 15.01 -0.59 -16.56
CA ASP A 61 15.15 0.85 -16.79
C ASP A 61 13.97 1.59 -16.16
N THR A 62 12.77 1.01 -16.19
CA THR A 62 11.60 1.47 -15.42
C THR A 62 11.91 1.55 -13.92
N LEU A 63 12.49 0.49 -13.33
CA LEU A 63 12.87 0.49 -11.91
C LEU A 63 13.90 1.57 -11.60
N ARG A 64 14.88 1.79 -12.49
CA ARG A 64 15.91 2.83 -12.34
C ARG A 64 15.31 4.22 -12.44
N TRP A 65 14.39 4.45 -13.38
CA TRP A 65 13.65 5.71 -13.52
C TRP A 65 12.86 6.01 -12.25
N GLN A 66 12.04 5.07 -11.77
CA GLN A 66 11.26 5.23 -10.54
C GLN A 66 12.15 5.51 -9.32
N SER A 67 13.27 4.78 -9.21
CA SER A 67 14.29 5.01 -8.17
C SER A 67 14.80 6.45 -8.18
N ASN A 68 15.16 6.97 -9.36
CA ASN A 68 15.68 8.32 -9.51
C ASN A 68 14.63 9.38 -9.16
N ILE A 69 13.43 9.29 -9.72
CA ILE A 69 12.39 10.28 -9.45
C ILE A 69 11.91 10.25 -7.99
N ALA A 70 11.86 9.07 -7.36
CA ALA A 70 11.56 8.93 -5.94
C ALA A 70 12.59 9.66 -5.08
N LYS A 71 13.87 9.42 -5.34
CA LYS A 71 14.99 10.06 -4.63
C LYS A 71 14.99 11.58 -4.81
N ASP A 72 14.82 12.07 -6.04
CA ASP A 72 14.86 13.50 -6.38
C ASP A 72 13.74 14.32 -5.73
N HIS A 73 12.68 13.65 -5.28
CA HIS A 73 11.53 14.23 -4.62
C HIS A 73 11.40 13.85 -3.15
N GLY A 74 12.43 13.20 -2.57
CA GLY A 74 12.51 12.99 -1.14
C GLY A 74 11.78 11.75 -0.63
N ILE A 75 11.46 10.77 -1.46
CA ILE A 75 11.08 9.44 -1.01
C ILE A 75 12.35 8.67 -0.65
N ASP A 76 12.46 8.19 0.58
CA ASP A 76 13.66 7.50 1.09
C ASP A 76 13.72 6.04 0.65
N GLY A 77 12.57 5.41 0.42
CA GLY A 77 12.53 4.02 0.00
C GLY A 77 11.12 3.47 -0.23
N PHE A 78 11.08 2.19 -0.60
CA PHE A 78 9.84 1.49 -0.89
C PHE A 78 9.56 0.35 0.08
N ALA A 79 8.31 0.25 0.54
CA ALA A 79 7.77 -0.94 1.17
C ALA A 79 7.07 -1.78 0.09
N ILE A 80 7.81 -2.74 -0.47
CA ILE A 80 7.42 -3.47 -1.67
C ILE A 80 6.51 -4.64 -1.27
N TYR A 81 5.32 -4.72 -1.87
CA TYR A 81 4.45 -5.86 -1.63
C TYR A 81 5.14 -7.16 -2.07
N HIS A 82 5.18 -8.10 -1.13
CA HIS A 82 5.76 -9.43 -1.27
C HIS A 82 4.64 -10.45 -1.13
N TYR A 83 4.37 -11.25 -2.17
CA TYR A 83 3.34 -12.29 -2.13
C TYR A 83 4.01 -13.66 -2.10
N TYR A 84 3.79 -14.37 -0.99
CA TYR A 84 4.37 -15.69 -0.77
C TYR A 84 3.41 -16.56 0.04
N SER A 85 3.22 -17.78 -0.44
CA SER A 85 2.34 -18.79 0.16
C SER A 85 3.00 -20.15 0.07
N LYS A 86 3.58 -20.62 1.17
CA LYS A 86 4.16 -21.98 1.31
C LYS A 86 5.02 -22.43 0.10
N GLY A 87 6.01 -21.62 -0.28
CA GLY A 87 6.91 -21.90 -1.41
C GLY A 87 6.42 -21.35 -2.75
N GLN A 88 5.13 -21.03 -2.88
CA GLN A 88 4.59 -20.36 -4.06
C GLN A 88 4.84 -18.85 -3.97
N LYS A 89 5.24 -18.27 -5.10
CA LYS A 89 5.50 -16.83 -5.27
C LYS A 89 4.49 -16.25 -6.24
N LEU A 90 4.17 -14.98 -6.04
CA LEU A 90 3.34 -14.21 -6.95
C LEU A 90 3.91 -12.80 -7.05
N LEU A 91 3.94 -12.25 -8.27
CA LEU A 91 4.44 -10.90 -8.54
C LEU A 91 5.91 -10.65 -8.11
N GLU A 92 6.74 -11.68 -7.99
CA GLU A 92 8.09 -11.60 -7.44
C GLU A 92 9.13 -10.94 -8.36
N LYS A 93 8.90 -10.97 -9.68
CA LYS A 93 9.92 -10.60 -10.68
C LYS A 93 10.50 -9.18 -10.50
N PRO A 94 9.72 -8.11 -10.26
CA PRO A 94 10.30 -6.76 -10.10
C PRO A 94 11.22 -6.66 -8.89
N THR A 95 10.84 -7.30 -7.78
CA THR A 95 11.64 -7.30 -6.55
C THR A 95 12.93 -8.12 -6.72
N GLU A 96 12.86 -9.27 -7.41
CA GLU A 96 14.04 -10.06 -7.77
C GLU A 96 14.97 -9.30 -8.74
N LEU A 97 14.42 -8.54 -9.69
CA LEU A 97 15.18 -7.67 -10.60
C LEU A 97 15.88 -6.55 -9.83
N LEU A 98 15.19 -5.88 -8.91
CA LEU A 98 15.79 -4.87 -8.03
C LEU A 98 16.94 -5.47 -7.20
N LEU A 99 16.77 -6.68 -6.67
CA LEU A 99 17.81 -7.37 -5.90
C LEU A 99 19.05 -7.67 -6.76
N LYS A 100 18.88 -8.07 -8.03
CA LYS A 100 19.99 -8.36 -8.95
C LYS A 100 20.75 -7.10 -9.39
N ASN A 101 20.05 -5.99 -9.58
CA ASN A 101 20.62 -4.74 -10.10
C ASN A 101 20.96 -3.78 -8.95
N LYS A 102 22.18 -3.94 -8.39
CA LYS A 102 22.64 -3.18 -7.21
C LYS A 102 22.91 -1.70 -7.50
N ASP A 103 22.98 -1.30 -8.77
CA ASP A 103 23.14 0.09 -9.21
C ASP A 103 21.89 0.95 -8.94
N ILE A 104 20.71 0.32 -8.83
CA ILE A 104 19.47 1.01 -8.47
C ILE A 104 19.51 1.35 -6.97
N ALA A 105 19.75 2.61 -6.64
CA ALA A 105 20.15 3.03 -5.29
C ALA A 105 18.99 3.18 -4.28
N THR A 106 17.74 2.85 -4.65
CA THR A 106 16.60 2.94 -3.74
C THR A 106 16.70 1.99 -2.57
N GLU A 107 16.47 2.50 -1.36
CA GLU A 107 16.28 1.65 -0.18
C GLU A 107 14.91 0.95 -0.23
N PHE A 108 14.83 -0.25 0.32
CA PHE A 108 13.57 -0.99 0.31
C PHE A 108 13.41 -1.93 1.50
N CYS A 109 12.17 -2.30 1.79
CA CYS A 109 11.81 -3.41 2.66
C CYS A 109 10.63 -4.20 2.09
N LEU A 110 10.44 -5.42 2.58
CA LEU A 110 9.34 -6.27 2.14
C LEU A 110 8.09 -6.05 2.99
N TYR A 111 6.95 -6.03 2.30
CA TYR A 111 5.61 -5.97 2.87
C TYR A 111 4.83 -7.22 2.49
N TRP A 112 4.77 -8.20 3.40
CA TRP A 112 4.09 -9.46 3.12
C TRP A 112 2.58 -9.26 3.03
N ALA A 113 2.08 -9.28 1.81
CA ALA A 113 0.65 -9.20 1.48
C ALA A 113 -0.01 -10.57 1.70
N ASN A 114 -0.05 -11.00 2.97
CA ASN A 114 -0.39 -12.35 3.39
C ASN A 114 -1.90 -12.62 3.47
N HIS A 115 -2.60 -12.41 2.36
CA HIS A 115 -4.04 -12.63 2.25
C HIS A 115 -4.38 -13.33 0.94
N ASP A 116 -5.52 -14.03 0.93
CA ASP A 116 -6.05 -14.64 -0.28
C ASP A 116 -6.27 -13.59 -1.38
N TRP A 117 -5.89 -13.92 -2.60
CA TRP A 117 -6.40 -13.23 -3.78
C TRP A 117 -7.69 -13.88 -4.24
N ARG A 118 -8.78 -13.10 -4.20
CA ARG A 118 -10.13 -13.55 -4.56
C ARG A 118 -10.78 -12.59 -5.55
N ARG A 119 -11.67 -13.10 -6.41
CA ARG A 119 -12.60 -12.21 -7.15
C ARG A 119 -13.66 -11.70 -6.20
N ASN A 120 -13.78 -10.39 -6.06
CA ASN A 120 -14.96 -9.76 -5.46
C ASN A 120 -15.57 -8.66 -6.34
N TRP A 121 -15.18 -8.61 -7.62
CA TRP A 121 -15.55 -7.54 -8.54
C TRP A 121 -16.49 -8.10 -9.62
N PHE A 122 -17.51 -7.32 -9.99
CA PHE A 122 -18.60 -7.66 -10.93
C PHE A 122 -19.72 -8.61 -10.45
N GLY A 123 -19.88 -8.84 -9.14
CA GLY A 123 -21.09 -9.52 -8.61
C GLY A 123 -21.22 -11.00 -8.96
N ARG A 124 -20.11 -11.68 -9.27
CA ARG A 124 -20.02 -13.14 -9.39
C ARG A 124 -19.54 -13.77 -8.07
N GLU A 125 -19.76 -15.08 -7.89
CA GLU A 125 -19.26 -15.84 -6.74
C GLU A 125 -17.74 -15.65 -6.56
N PRO A 126 -17.26 -15.54 -5.31
CA PRO A 126 -15.85 -15.32 -5.03
C PRO A 126 -15.03 -16.56 -5.35
N GLU A 127 -14.33 -16.49 -6.47
CA GLU A 127 -13.36 -17.50 -6.90
C GLU A 127 -12.00 -17.20 -6.26
N LEU A 128 -11.32 -18.22 -5.73
CA LEU A 128 -10.03 -18.11 -5.05
C LEU A 128 -8.91 -18.36 -6.06
N LEU A 129 -8.08 -17.35 -6.33
CA LEU A 129 -7.03 -17.41 -7.36
C LEU A 129 -5.69 -17.84 -6.76
N PHE A 130 -5.31 -17.19 -5.66
CA PHE A 130 -4.10 -17.51 -4.93
C PHE A 130 -4.45 -17.57 -3.45
N LYS A 131 -4.38 -18.77 -2.89
CA LYS A 131 -4.70 -19.02 -1.49
C LYS A 131 -3.49 -18.68 -0.64
N GLN A 132 -3.70 -17.91 0.42
CA GLN A 132 -2.66 -17.73 1.43
C GLN A 132 -2.63 -18.94 2.35
N GLU A 133 -1.47 -19.59 2.38
CA GLU A 133 -1.14 -20.67 3.29
C GLU A 133 0.11 -20.28 4.07
N TYR A 134 0.07 -20.50 5.38
CA TYR A 134 1.16 -20.15 6.30
C TYR A 134 2.10 -21.31 6.58
N GLY A 135 1.66 -22.55 6.36
CA GLY A 135 2.48 -23.74 6.57
C GLY A 135 2.91 -23.98 8.02
N ASP A 136 4.01 -24.69 8.17
CA ASP A 136 4.68 -24.98 9.44
C ASP A 136 6.12 -24.42 9.50
N LYS A 137 6.88 -24.81 10.53
CA LYS A 137 8.23 -24.31 10.76
C LYS A 137 9.16 -24.49 9.54
N GLN A 138 9.05 -25.58 8.78
CA GLN A 138 9.88 -25.77 7.60
C GLN A 138 9.50 -24.80 6.48
N ASP A 139 8.20 -24.55 6.29
CA ASP A 139 7.71 -23.56 5.32
C ASP A 139 8.15 -22.14 5.72
N TRP A 140 8.17 -21.82 7.02
CA TRP A 140 8.66 -20.54 7.53
C TRP A 140 10.15 -20.35 7.30
N ILE A 141 10.94 -21.43 7.47
CA ILE A 141 12.37 -21.44 7.18
C ILE A 141 12.61 -21.22 5.68
N ALA A 142 11.86 -21.91 4.81
CA ALA A 142 11.95 -21.72 3.37
C ALA A 142 11.61 -20.28 2.95
N HIS A 143 10.59 -19.68 3.57
CA HIS A 143 10.24 -18.27 3.34
C HIS A 143 11.37 -17.34 3.82
N PHE A 144 11.93 -17.56 5.01
CA PHE A 144 13.07 -16.80 5.49
C PHE A 144 14.28 -16.93 4.55
N ASP A 145 14.57 -18.15 4.09
CA ASP A 145 15.72 -18.43 3.24
C ASP A 145 15.56 -17.81 1.84
N TYR A 146 14.32 -17.64 1.36
CA TYR A 146 14.03 -16.80 0.19
C TYR A 146 14.28 -15.32 0.48
N CYS A 147 13.86 -14.82 1.65
CA CYS A 147 14.00 -13.41 2.00
C CYS A 147 15.42 -13.00 2.43
N LYS A 148 16.29 -13.94 2.82
CA LYS A 148 17.60 -13.64 3.43
C LYS A 148 18.51 -12.81 2.52
N ASP A 149 18.48 -13.05 1.21
CA ASP A 149 19.36 -12.37 0.25
C ASP A 149 18.97 -10.89 0.10
N TYR A 150 17.68 -10.58 0.33
CA TYR A 150 17.21 -9.20 0.46
C TYR A 150 17.71 -8.59 1.76
N PHE A 151 17.62 -9.29 2.89
CA PHE A 151 18.01 -8.75 4.21
C PHE A 151 19.49 -8.36 4.27
N ILE A 152 20.38 -9.14 3.64
CA ILE A 152 21.82 -8.83 3.57
C ILE A 152 22.18 -7.73 2.56
N ASP A 153 21.25 -7.34 1.68
CA ASP A 153 21.46 -6.21 0.77
C ASP A 153 21.68 -4.92 1.59
N LYS A 154 22.67 -4.12 1.19
CA LYS A 154 23.01 -2.85 1.85
C LYS A 154 21.89 -1.82 1.74
N ARG A 155 21.07 -1.91 0.69
CA ARG A 155 19.89 -1.05 0.45
C ARG A 155 18.68 -1.48 1.28
N TYR A 156 18.70 -2.66 1.90
CA TYR A 156 17.56 -3.14 2.68
C TYR A 156 17.43 -2.35 3.98
N ILE A 157 16.26 -1.78 4.22
CA ILE A 157 15.97 -0.92 5.38
C ILE A 157 16.04 -1.75 6.67
N LYS A 158 16.84 -1.25 7.62
CA LYS A 158 17.05 -1.85 8.94
C LYS A 158 16.84 -0.80 10.03
N LEU A 159 16.31 -1.23 11.17
CA LEU A 159 16.27 -0.44 12.41
C LEU A 159 17.01 -1.22 13.48
N GLU A 160 17.98 -0.60 14.16
CA GLU A 160 18.74 -1.26 15.23
C GLU A 160 19.32 -2.61 14.78
N ASN A 161 19.91 -2.66 13.57
CA ASN A 161 20.45 -3.89 12.95
C ASN A 161 19.42 -5.03 12.75
N LYS A 162 18.11 -4.73 12.79
CA LYS A 162 17.04 -5.64 12.44
C LYS A 162 16.44 -5.28 11.07
N PRO A 163 16.41 -6.20 10.09
CA PRO A 163 15.67 -6.01 8.83
C PRO A 163 14.19 -5.71 9.12
N VAL A 164 13.65 -4.66 8.51
CA VAL A 164 12.23 -4.31 8.64
C VAL A 164 11.38 -5.21 7.76
N PHE A 165 10.31 -5.79 8.30
CA PHE A 165 9.40 -6.67 7.57
C PHE A 165 7.95 -6.42 7.96
N PHE A 166 7.13 -5.97 7.00
CA PHE A 166 5.72 -5.70 7.24
C PHE A 166 4.87 -6.95 7.03
N ILE A 167 3.79 -7.08 7.81
CA ILE A 167 2.78 -8.13 7.71
C ILE A 167 1.41 -7.47 7.54
N PHE A 168 0.70 -7.79 6.46
CA PHE A 168 -0.60 -7.20 6.13
C PHE A 168 -1.73 -7.66 7.07
N GLU A 169 -1.92 -8.97 7.20
CA GLU A 169 -3.04 -9.61 7.89
C GLU A 169 -2.52 -10.53 8.99
N ALA A 170 -1.99 -9.93 10.05
CA ALA A 170 -1.46 -10.65 11.21
C ALA A 170 -2.50 -11.58 11.87
N ASN A 171 -3.77 -11.19 11.89
CA ASN A 171 -4.83 -11.91 12.62
C ASN A 171 -5.21 -13.25 12.01
N ASN A 172 -4.99 -13.40 10.70
CA ASN A 172 -5.29 -14.65 10.00
C ASN A 172 -4.22 -15.72 10.27
N PHE A 173 -3.04 -15.30 10.74
CA PHE A 173 -1.93 -16.19 11.02
C PHE A 173 -1.97 -16.69 12.48
N LYS A 174 -2.59 -17.85 12.70
CA LYS A 174 -2.76 -18.44 14.05
C LYS A 174 -1.45 -18.66 14.81
N LYS A 175 -0.37 -19.01 14.10
CA LYS A 175 0.96 -19.32 14.67
C LYS A 175 1.96 -18.18 14.51
N LEU A 176 1.47 -16.93 14.48
CA LEU A 176 2.32 -15.77 14.21
C LEU A 176 3.47 -15.62 15.23
N ASP A 177 3.23 -15.87 16.52
CA ASP A 177 4.29 -15.75 17.54
C ASP A 177 5.40 -16.81 17.35
N GLU A 178 5.04 -18.04 16.98
CA GLU A 178 5.99 -19.12 16.66
C GLU A 178 6.81 -18.80 15.40
N PHE A 179 6.15 -18.21 14.39
CA PHE A 179 6.81 -17.72 13.18
C PHE A 179 7.81 -16.61 13.49
N ILE A 180 7.40 -15.60 14.26
CA ILE A 180 8.25 -14.47 14.69
C ILE A 180 9.48 -15.00 15.44
N GLN A 181 9.28 -15.94 16.38
CA GLN A 181 10.38 -16.58 17.09
C GLN A 181 11.34 -17.29 16.12
N CYS A 182 10.81 -18.12 15.22
CA CYS A 182 11.61 -18.85 14.23
C CYS A 182 12.45 -17.91 13.36
N TRP A 183 11.85 -16.82 12.89
CA TRP A 183 12.54 -15.83 12.05
C TRP A 183 13.59 -15.04 12.84
N ASN A 184 13.31 -14.66 14.08
CA ASN A 184 14.29 -14.02 14.95
C ASN A 184 15.50 -14.92 15.21
N GLU A 185 15.30 -16.22 15.49
CA GLU A 185 16.40 -17.19 15.65
C GLU A 185 17.24 -17.32 14.38
N LYS A 186 16.60 -17.34 13.19
CA LYS A 186 17.28 -17.40 11.89
C LYS A 186 18.05 -16.12 11.58
N ALA A 187 17.46 -14.95 11.84
CA ALA A 187 18.10 -13.65 11.63
C ALA A 187 19.36 -13.49 12.51
N LYS A 188 19.28 -13.92 13.78
CA LYS A 188 20.44 -13.92 14.69
C LYS A 188 21.61 -14.77 14.19
N LYS A 189 21.33 -15.92 13.58
CA LYS A 189 22.36 -16.76 12.94
C LYS A 189 23.01 -16.10 11.72
N LEU A 190 22.37 -15.12 11.10
CA LEU A 190 22.93 -14.31 10.01
C LEU A 190 23.65 -13.03 10.49
N GLY A 191 23.69 -12.77 11.79
CA GLY A 191 24.35 -11.59 12.38
C GLY A 191 23.44 -10.38 12.60
N PHE A 192 22.12 -10.53 12.44
CA PHE A 192 21.14 -9.49 12.78
C PHE A 192 20.66 -9.62 14.23
N ASP A 193 20.14 -8.55 14.83
CA ASP A 193 19.61 -8.61 16.20
C ASP A 193 18.17 -9.19 16.29
N GLY A 194 17.65 -9.66 15.17
CA GLY A 194 16.29 -10.13 14.96
C GLY A 194 15.72 -9.56 13.66
N ILE A 195 14.41 -9.66 13.50
CA ILE A 195 13.63 -8.98 12.46
C ILE A 195 12.76 -7.92 13.15
N TYR A 196 12.68 -6.72 12.58
CA TYR A 196 11.80 -5.67 13.06
C TYR A 196 10.43 -5.85 12.39
N PHE A 197 9.53 -6.55 13.07
CA PHE A 197 8.22 -6.87 12.52
C PHE A 197 7.26 -5.71 12.68
N VAL A 198 6.59 -5.35 11.59
CA VAL A 198 5.54 -4.33 11.58
C VAL A 198 4.22 -4.95 11.17
N LYS A 199 3.22 -4.96 12.06
CA LYS A 199 1.88 -5.44 11.70
C LYS A 199 0.97 -4.30 11.25
N THR A 200 0.27 -4.51 10.15
CA THR A 200 -0.73 -3.54 9.68
C THR A 200 -1.98 -3.64 10.54
N ILE A 201 -2.53 -2.51 10.99
CA ILE A 201 -3.78 -2.51 11.74
C ILE A 201 -4.95 -2.51 10.76
N GLY A 202 -5.54 -3.68 10.54
CA GLY A 202 -6.79 -3.87 9.80
C GLY A 202 -8.05 -4.04 10.68
N PRO A 203 -9.25 -4.10 10.09
CA PRO A 203 -10.58 -4.21 10.73
C PRO A 203 -10.74 -5.32 11.79
N ARG A 204 -9.92 -6.38 11.71
CA ARG A 204 -9.95 -7.56 12.59
C ARG A 204 -8.77 -7.62 13.55
N SER A 205 -8.00 -6.54 13.66
CA SER A 205 -6.78 -6.51 14.45
C SER A 205 -7.05 -6.50 15.93
N THR A 206 -6.63 -7.58 16.59
CA THR A 206 -6.43 -7.60 18.04
C THR A 206 -5.00 -7.14 18.32
N LEU A 207 -4.85 -6.14 19.17
CA LEU A 207 -3.52 -5.64 19.53
C LEU A 207 -2.66 -6.72 20.23
N ASP A 208 -3.34 -7.70 20.86
CA ASP A 208 -2.76 -8.70 21.75
C ASP A 208 -2.09 -9.89 21.04
N LYS A 209 -2.38 -10.13 19.75
CA LYS A 209 -1.78 -11.21 18.95
C LYS A 209 -0.58 -10.73 18.16
N GLY A 210 0.50 -11.52 18.14
CA GLY A 210 1.71 -11.19 17.39
C GLY A 210 2.48 -10.06 18.05
N LYS A 211 3.47 -10.40 18.89
CA LYS A 211 4.40 -9.44 19.51
C LYS A 211 5.36 -8.85 18.47
N CYS A 212 4.82 -8.11 17.51
CA CYS A 212 5.56 -7.32 16.53
C CYS A 212 6.17 -6.09 17.21
N ASP A 213 7.32 -5.63 16.72
CA ASP A 213 8.02 -4.45 17.26
C ASP A 213 7.22 -3.15 17.06
N ALA A 214 6.40 -3.08 16.00
CA ALA A 214 5.59 -1.91 15.67
C ALA A 214 4.24 -2.27 15.00
N VAL A 215 3.38 -1.25 14.92
CA VAL A 215 2.11 -1.29 14.19
C VAL A 215 2.07 -0.24 13.10
N PHE A 216 1.40 -0.50 11.97
CA PHE A 216 1.25 0.44 10.87
C PHE A 216 -0.23 0.83 10.64
N GLU A 217 -0.51 2.13 10.65
CA GLU A 217 -1.81 2.71 10.32
C GLU A 217 -1.95 2.94 8.80
N ARG A 218 -2.40 1.93 8.05
CA ARG A 218 -2.56 2.04 6.58
C ARG A 218 -3.73 2.95 6.19
N GLU A 219 -3.40 4.16 5.74
CA GLU A 219 -4.38 5.15 5.29
C GLU A 219 -4.83 4.97 3.83
N PRO A 220 -6.06 5.37 3.48
CA PRO A 220 -7.11 5.96 4.34
C PRO A 220 -7.98 4.93 5.08
N MET A 221 -7.78 3.63 4.82
CA MET A 221 -8.65 2.56 5.30
C MET A 221 -8.73 2.50 6.82
N TYR A 222 -7.60 2.73 7.49
CA TYR A 222 -7.56 2.79 8.95
C TYR A 222 -8.47 3.90 9.50
N THR A 223 -8.36 5.14 9.00
CA THR A 223 -9.20 6.26 9.46
C THR A 223 -10.67 6.05 9.17
N LEU A 224 -11.02 5.61 7.97
CA LEU A 224 -12.43 5.39 7.61
C LEU A 224 -13.10 4.33 8.50
N ARG A 225 -12.30 3.44 9.09
CA ARG A 225 -12.78 2.43 10.01
C ARG A 225 -12.76 2.87 11.48
N TYR A 226 -11.70 3.53 11.91
CA TYR A 226 -11.39 3.75 13.33
C TYR A 226 -11.29 5.21 13.74
N GLY A 227 -11.06 6.11 12.78
CA GLY A 227 -10.91 7.55 13.01
C GLY A 227 -12.21 8.35 12.90
N ILE A 228 -13.36 7.69 12.66
CA ILE A 228 -14.68 8.35 12.61
C ILE A 228 -15.57 7.86 13.76
N SER A 229 -16.52 8.71 14.19
CA SER A 229 -17.46 8.34 15.26
C SER A 229 -18.30 7.11 14.87
N LYS A 230 -18.70 6.32 15.89
CA LYS A 230 -19.50 5.11 15.69
C LYS A 230 -20.79 5.39 14.91
N GLN A 231 -21.44 6.52 15.17
CA GLN A 231 -22.65 6.93 14.44
C GLN A 231 -22.35 7.21 12.96
N LYS A 232 -21.30 7.99 12.64
CA LYS A 232 -20.89 8.26 11.25
C LYS A 232 -20.51 6.97 10.53
N TYR A 233 -19.80 6.08 11.19
CA TYR A 233 -19.44 4.78 10.65
C TYR A 233 -20.67 3.94 10.32
N LEU A 234 -21.60 3.76 11.26
CA LEU A 234 -22.83 2.99 11.03
C LEU A 234 -23.70 3.60 9.92
N PHE A 235 -23.80 4.93 9.89
CA PHE A 235 -24.52 5.65 8.83
C PHE A 235 -23.87 5.43 7.45
N SER A 236 -22.54 5.50 7.36
CA SER A 236 -21.83 5.22 6.11
C SER A 236 -22.07 3.79 5.62
N ARG A 237 -22.08 2.80 6.53
CA ARG A 237 -22.40 1.41 6.17
C ARG A 237 -23.83 1.24 5.66
N PHE A 238 -24.78 1.93 6.30
CA PHE A 238 -26.17 1.91 5.87
C PHE A 238 -26.30 2.48 4.45
N LEU A 239 -25.68 3.64 4.18
CA LEU A 239 -25.67 4.24 2.85
C LEU A 239 -25.01 3.33 1.80
N MET A 240 -23.87 2.73 2.13
CA MET A 240 -23.20 1.76 1.24
C MET A 240 -24.12 0.59 0.89
N LEU A 241 -24.78 -0.01 1.89
CA LEU A 241 -25.66 -1.15 1.67
C LEU A 241 -26.88 -0.76 0.82
N LYS A 242 -27.47 0.41 1.10
CA LYS A 242 -28.56 1.00 0.30
C LYS A 242 -28.15 1.22 -1.15
N ASN A 243 -27.00 1.87 -1.37
CA ASN A 243 -26.50 2.19 -2.72
C ASN A 243 -26.16 0.91 -3.49
N ARG A 244 -25.59 -0.11 -2.83
CA ARG A 244 -25.31 -1.41 -3.44
C ARG A 244 -26.58 -2.12 -3.89
N ILE A 245 -27.67 -2.06 -3.11
CA ILE A 245 -28.97 -2.61 -3.51
C ILE A 245 -29.52 -1.84 -4.70
N LEU A 246 -29.45 -0.51 -4.67
CA LEU A 246 -29.92 0.34 -5.75
C LEU A 246 -29.14 0.11 -7.06
N ASN A 247 -27.81 -0.05 -6.98
CA ASN A 247 -26.98 -0.35 -8.14
C ASN A 247 -27.35 -1.67 -8.82
N LYS A 248 -27.85 -2.69 -8.08
CA LYS A 248 -28.37 -3.92 -8.71
C LYS A 248 -29.53 -3.64 -9.68
N LEU A 249 -30.35 -2.63 -9.39
CA LEU A 249 -31.46 -2.22 -10.26
C LEU A 249 -30.97 -1.30 -11.39
N LEU A 250 -30.16 -0.31 -11.06
CA LEU A 250 -29.68 0.71 -12.00
C LEU A 250 -28.73 0.13 -13.07
N LYS A 251 -27.98 -0.94 -12.74
CA LYS A 251 -27.05 -1.59 -13.67
C LYS A 251 -27.72 -2.08 -14.95
N LYS A 252 -29.03 -2.39 -14.91
CA LYS A 252 -29.81 -2.77 -16.11
C LYS A 252 -29.93 -1.63 -17.13
N PHE A 253 -29.79 -0.39 -16.68
CA PHE A 253 -29.88 0.83 -17.49
C PHE A 253 -28.50 1.44 -17.76
N ASN A 254 -27.42 0.72 -17.45
CA ASN A 254 -26.04 1.19 -17.59
C ASN A 254 -25.74 2.52 -16.87
N ILE A 255 -26.46 2.77 -15.76
CA ILE A 255 -26.26 3.90 -14.86
C ILE A 255 -26.09 3.39 -13.43
N GLY A 256 -25.65 4.24 -12.52
CA GLY A 256 -25.50 3.87 -11.12
C GLY A 256 -25.21 5.07 -10.23
N ILE A 257 -25.07 4.79 -8.95
CA ILE A 257 -24.67 5.75 -7.93
C ILE A 257 -23.45 5.18 -7.22
N LEU A 258 -22.46 6.03 -6.93
CA LEU A 258 -21.28 5.61 -6.18
C LEU A 258 -21.68 4.96 -4.84
N GLU A 259 -21.15 3.77 -4.58
CA GLU A 259 -21.37 3.04 -3.33
C GLU A 259 -20.97 3.89 -2.14
N SER A 260 -19.81 4.56 -2.22
CA SER A 260 -19.34 5.45 -1.17
C SER A 260 -18.50 6.61 -1.69
N SER A 261 -18.60 7.75 -1.02
CA SER A 261 -17.71 8.88 -1.23
C SER A 261 -17.40 9.57 0.09
N PHE A 262 -16.15 9.90 0.33
CA PHE A 262 -15.69 10.55 1.56
C PHE A 262 -15.03 11.89 1.25
N SER A 263 -15.08 12.84 2.19
CA SER A 263 -14.34 14.10 2.08
C SER A 263 -12.87 13.85 2.38
N TYR A 264 -11.99 14.19 1.44
CA TYR A 264 -10.53 14.08 1.59
C TYR A 264 -10.05 14.87 2.81
N LYS A 265 -10.49 16.14 2.89
CA LYS A 265 -10.20 17.07 4.00
C LYS A 265 -10.59 16.46 5.35
N ASN A 266 -11.84 15.99 5.48
CA ASN A 266 -12.31 15.44 6.75
C ASN A 266 -11.56 14.14 7.11
N CYS A 267 -11.19 13.33 6.12
CA CYS A 267 -10.41 12.12 6.39
C CYS A 267 -9.03 12.49 6.97
N TRP A 268 -8.33 13.43 6.34
CA TRP A 268 -7.05 13.91 6.84
C TRP A 268 -7.13 14.63 8.19
N GLU A 269 -8.18 15.42 8.44
CA GLU A 269 -8.41 16.01 9.76
C GLU A 269 -8.53 14.94 10.85
N ASN A 270 -9.22 13.83 10.58
CA ASN A 270 -9.28 12.71 11.51
C ASN A 270 -7.92 11.98 11.64
N ILE A 271 -7.11 11.94 10.58
CA ILE A 271 -5.74 11.41 10.66
C ILE A 271 -4.90 12.27 11.59
N ILE A 272 -4.86 13.59 11.38
CA ILE A 272 -4.00 14.51 12.13
C ILE A 272 -4.44 14.62 13.59
N ASN A 273 -5.74 14.63 13.87
CA ASN A 273 -6.27 14.84 15.22
C ASN A 273 -6.32 13.58 16.10
N ARG A 274 -5.99 12.39 15.58
CA ARG A 274 -6.00 11.17 16.39
C ARG A 274 -4.69 11.01 17.17
N THR A 275 -4.77 10.37 18.32
CA THR A 275 -3.60 9.85 19.02
C THR A 275 -3.36 8.40 18.60
N PRO A 276 -2.13 8.01 18.22
CA PRO A 276 -1.78 6.61 18.00
C PRO A 276 -2.08 5.76 19.24
N LYS A 277 -2.51 4.51 19.03
CA LYS A 277 -2.93 3.62 20.14
C LYS A 277 -1.76 2.96 20.87
N GLN A 278 -0.56 3.01 20.31
CA GLN A 278 0.65 2.38 20.83
C GLN A 278 1.86 3.28 20.55
N ASP A 279 2.87 3.22 21.41
CA ASP A 279 4.07 4.05 21.31
C ASP A 279 4.83 3.79 19.99
N ASN A 280 4.94 2.53 19.56
CA ASN A 280 5.63 2.14 18.32
C ASN A 280 4.70 2.12 17.10
N THR A 281 3.97 3.22 16.89
CA THR A 281 3.10 3.34 15.71
C THR A 281 3.85 3.98 14.54
N ILE A 282 3.92 3.26 13.42
CA ILE A 282 4.28 3.78 12.11
C ILE A 282 3.07 4.49 11.52
N LEU A 283 3.22 5.79 11.28
CA LEU A 283 2.13 6.62 10.79
C LEU A 283 1.97 6.48 9.27
N GLY A 284 0.73 6.49 8.81
CA GLY A 284 0.41 6.43 7.38
C GLY A 284 0.02 7.78 6.78
N GLY A 285 0.18 7.91 5.47
CA GLY A 285 -0.37 8.98 4.65
C GLY A 285 -0.90 8.42 3.33
N PHE A 286 -1.64 9.21 2.55
CA PHE A 286 -2.14 8.80 1.24
C PHE A 286 -2.38 10.00 0.32
N THR A 287 -2.21 9.84 -0.99
CA THR A 287 -2.42 10.93 -1.96
C THR A 287 -3.89 11.13 -2.29
N ASP A 288 -4.57 10.06 -2.69
CA ASP A 288 -5.98 10.03 -3.04
C ASP A 288 -6.55 8.63 -2.85
N TRP A 289 -7.86 8.45 -3.10
CA TRP A 289 -8.43 7.12 -3.28
C TRP A 289 -9.60 7.17 -4.26
N ASP A 290 -9.54 6.33 -5.28
CA ASP A 290 -10.58 6.09 -6.26
C ASP A 290 -10.39 4.69 -6.87
N ASN A 291 -11.15 3.71 -6.39
CA ASN A 291 -11.10 2.34 -6.92
C ASN A 291 -12.20 2.04 -7.94
N THR A 292 -12.81 3.07 -8.52
CA THR A 292 -13.81 2.91 -9.59
C THR A 292 -13.27 2.31 -10.90
N PRO A 293 -11.97 2.38 -11.27
CA PRO A 293 -11.43 1.60 -12.40
C PRO A 293 -11.68 0.09 -12.22
N ARG A 294 -11.42 -0.35 -10.99
CA ARG A 294 -11.81 -1.62 -10.39
C ARG A 294 -13.33 -1.90 -10.57
N ARG A 295 -14.15 -0.99 -10.01
CA ARG A 295 -15.47 -1.29 -9.38
C ARG A 295 -16.66 -0.66 -10.07
N SER A 296 -16.41 0.27 -10.99
CA SER A 296 -17.43 1.19 -11.49
C SER A 296 -18.21 1.82 -10.31
N TYR A 297 -19.54 1.91 -10.42
CA TYR A 297 -20.41 2.49 -9.40
C TYR A 297 -20.38 1.81 -8.02
N ASP A 298 -19.87 0.58 -7.92
CA ASP A 298 -19.69 -0.08 -6.62
C ASP A 298 -18.41 0.39 -5.90
N GLY A 299 -17.74 1.43 -6.41
CA GLY A 299 -16.48 1.95 -5.90
C GLY A 299 -16.61 2.92 -4.74
N MET A 300 -15.45 3.20 -4.13
CA MET A 300 -15.24 4.25 -3.15
C MET A 300 -14.32 5.31 -3.73
N ILE A 301 -14.67 6.58 -3.51
CA ILE A 301 -13.83 7.72 -3.88
C ILE A 301 -13.57 8.68 -2.70
N MET A 302 -12.47 9.41 -2.77
CA MET A 302 -12.22 10.62 -2.01
C MET A 302 -12.60 11.85 -2.86
N LYS A 303 -13.21 12.84 -2.21
CA LYS A 303 -13.64 14.09 -2.84
C LYS A 303 -12.83 15.26 -2.33
N GLY A 304 -12.42 16.13 -3.26
CA GLY A 304 -11.72 17.37 -2.96
C GLY A 304 -10.21 17.21 -2.79
N THR A 305 -9.61 16.17 -3.37
CA THR A 305 -8.17 15.94 -3.33
C THR A 305 -7.43 16.94 -4.22
N THR A 306 -6.42 17.62 -3.66
CA THR A 306 -5.47 18.47 -4.41
C THR A 306 -4.05 18.29 -3.86
N PRO A 307 -3.00 18.54 -4.68
CA PRO A 307 -1.61 18.49 -4.22
C PRO A 307 -1.32 19.44 -3.05
N GLU A 308 -1.96 20.61 -2.99
CA GLU A 308 -1.77 21.61 -1.93
C GLU A 308 -2.30 21.10 -0.59
N LEU A 309 -3.49 20.47 -0.59
CA LEU A 309 -4.04 19.84 0.61
C LEU A 309 -3.18 18.66 1.03
N PHE A 310 -2.69 17.86 0.09
CA PHE A 310 -1.76 16.78 0.40
C PHE A 310 -0.48 17.30 1.06
N GLN A 311 0.15 18.34 0.52
CA GLN A 311 1.33 18.96 1.13
C GLN A 311 1.03 19.41 2.57
N TYR A 312 -0.03 20.20 2.75
CA TYR A 312 -0.43 20.73 4.06
C TYR A 312 -0.60 19.62 5.11
N TYR A 313 -1.27 18.52 4.76
CA TYR A 313 -1.47 17.43 5.69
C TYR A 313 -0.22 16.56 5.89
N MET A 314 0.59 16.38 4.85
CA MET A 314 1.87 15.67 4.97
C MET A 314 2.85 16.42 5.88
N GLU A 315 2.92 17.75 5.81
CA GLU A 315 3.74 18.56 6.73
C GLU A 315 3.34 18.29 8.20
N LYS A 316 2.04 18.33 8.50
CA LYS A 316 1.52 17.99 9.83
C LYS A 316 1.77 16.54 10.22
N GLN A 317 1.67 15.62 9.26
CA GLN A 317 1.95 14.21 9.52
C GLN A 317 3.42 13.98 9.85
N MET A 318 4.33 14.73 9.22
CA MET A 318 5.76 14.73 9.53
C MET A 318 6.04 15.30 10.93
N GLU A 319 5.34 16.35 11.36
CA GLU A 319 5.40 16.86 12.74
C GLU A 319 4.97 15.78 13.75
N ARG A 320 3.86 15.11 13.48
CA ARG A 320 3.39 13.98 14.31
C ARG A 320 4.40 12.84 14.35
N CYS A 321 5.07 12.54 13.24
CA CYS A 321 6.13 11.53 13.25
C CYS A 321 7.27 11.91 14.19
N LYS A 322 7.63 13.19 14.30
CA LYS A 322 8.61 13.67 15.29
C LYS A 322 8.09 13.51 16.72
N GLU A 323 6.85 13.93 16.98
CA GLU A 323 6.19 13.85 18.29
C GLU A 323 6.15 12.40 18.81
N TYR A 324 5.66 11.48 17.98
CA TYR A 324 5.52 10.06 18.33
C TYR A 324 6.78 9.24 18.05
N LYS A 325 7.91 9.89 17.72
CA LYS A 325 9.19 9.25 17.42
C LYS A 325 9.08 8.13 16.38
N SER A 326 8.18 8.29 15.42
CA SER A 326 7.93 7.32 14.37
C SER A 326 9.12 7.29 13.41
N PRO A 327 9.81 6.14 13.23
CA PRO A 327 10.97 6.07 12.35
C PRO A 327 10.59 6.24 10.88
N PHE A 328 9.33 5.97 10.54
CA PHE A 328 8.80 6.02 9.20
C PHE A 328 7.46 6.76 9.15
N VAL A 329 7.23 7.49 8.07
CA VAL A 329 5.88 7.70 7.53
C VAL A 329 5.74 6.85 6.28
N VAL A 330 4.64 6.11 6.15
CA VAL A 330 4.40 5.23 5.00
C VAL A 330 3.23 5.76 4.19
N ILE A 331 3.49 6.16 2.95
CA ILE A 331 2.50 6.70 2.02
C ILE A 331 1.90 5.56 1.21
N ASN A 332 0.57 5.51 1.15
CA ASN A 332 -0.19 4.69 0.22
C ASN A 332 -0.56 5.53 -1.01
N ALA A 333 0.09 5.37 -2.15
CA ALA A 333 1.23 4.50 -2.47
C ALA A 333 2.14 5.18 -3.50
N TRP A 334 3.20 4.50 -3.94
CA TRP A 334 3.97 4.89 -5.12
C TRP A 334 3.10 4.79 -6.39
N ASN A 335 2.52 3.62 -6.64
CA ASN A 335 1.94 3.25 -7.94
C ASN A 335 0.63 2.44 -7.87
N GLU A 336 -0.25 2.65 -6.88
CA GLU A 336 -1.59 2.03 -6.85
C GLU A 336 -2.58 2.75 -7.79
N TRP A 337 -2.28 2.72 -9.09
CA TRP A 337 -3.01 3.45 -10.14
C TRP A 337 -4.50 3.12 -10.20
N ALA A 338 -4.87 1.86 -10.09
CA ALA A 338 -6.27 1.43 -10.16
C ALA A 338 -7.07 1.65 -8.86
N GLU A 339 -6.41 2.11 -7.79
CA GLU A 339 -7.03 2.68 -6.59
C GLU A 339 -6.88 4.21 -6.51
N GLY A 340 -6.30 4.85 -7.52
CA GLY A 340 -6.01 6.29 -7.54
C GLY A 340 -4.98 6.74 -6.49
N ALA A 341 -4.42 5.81 -5.71
CA ALA A 341 -3.52 6.10 -4.60
C ALA A 341 -2.05 6.02 -5.04
N TYR A 342 -1.63 6.93 -5.92
CA TYR A 342 -0.27 6.95 -6.46
C TYR A 342 0.41 8.30 -6.24
N LEU A 343 1.74 8.27 -6.13
CA LEU A 343 2.63 9.43 -6.13
C LEU A 343 3.23 9.67 -7.52
N GLU A 344 3.27 8.63 -8.37
CA GLU A 344 3.81 8.74 -9.72
C GLU A 344 3.17 9.89 -10.51
N PRO A 345 3.94 10.55 -11.41
CA PRO A 345 3.44 11.68 -12.15
C PRO A 345 2.33 11.28 -13.12
N ASP A 346 1.27 12.08 -13.18
CA ASP A 346 0.14 11.89 -14.08
C ASP A 346 -0.06 13.08 -15.03
N GLU A 347 -0.93 12.94 -16.03
CA GLU A 347 -1.18 14.01 -17.00
C GLU A 347 -1.83 15.27 -16.40
N LYS A 348 -2.53 15.16 -15.26
CA LYS A 348 -3.30 16.25 -14.68
C LYS A 348 -2.48 17.14 -13.76
N TYR A 349 -1.67 16.51 -12.92
CA TYR A 349 -0.91 17.15 -11.85
C TYR A 349 0.61 17.07 -12.09
N GLY A 350 1.07 16.32 -13.09
CA GLY A 350 2.49 16.12 -13.36
C GLY A 350 3.21 15.68 -12.09
N TYR A 351 4.26 16.40 -11.71
CA TYR A 351 5.05 16.12 -10.51
C TYR A 351 4.50 16.75 -9.22
N ALA A 352 3.31 17.36 -9.20
CA ALA A 352 2.86 18.17 -8.06
C ALA A 352 2.79 17.40 -6.72
N PHE A 353 2.33 16.14 -6.71
CA PHE A 353 2.33 15.32 -5.49
C PHE A 353 3.74 14.97 -5.01
N LEU A 354 4.68 14.73 -5.93
CA LEU A 354 6.08 14.50 -5.60
C LEU A 354 6.75 15.78 -5.09
N ASN A 355 6.48 16.92 -5.72
CA ASN A 355 6.96 18.23 -5.27
C ASN A 355 6.43 18.57 -3.87
N ALA A 356 5.18 18.21 -3.55
CA ALA A 356 4.63 18.35 -2.21
C ALA A 356 5.49 17.61 -1.16
N ILE A 357 5.91 16.36 -1.44
CA ILE A 357 6.80 15.61 -0.55
C ILE A 357 8.17 16.28 -0.41
N LYS A 358 8.75 16.72 -1.53
CA LYS A 358 10.03 17.43 -1.55
C LYS A 358 9.98 18.68 -0.67
N ASN A 359 8.89 19.44 -0.74
CA ASN A 359 8.67 20.62 0.10
C ASN A 359 8.61 20.26 1.58
N CYS A 360 7.91 19.19 1.96
CA CYS A 360 7.87 18.72 3.36
C CYS A 360 9.26 18.40 3.93
N LYS A 361 10.21 17.96 3.11
CA LYS A 361 11.60 17.75 3.53
C LYS A 361 12.42 19.03 3.61
N ASN A 362 12.23 19.96 2.67
CA ASN A 362 13.02 21.20 2.61
C ASN A 362 12.69 22.19 3.73
N VAL A 363 11.47 22.16 4.28
CA VAL A 363 11.10 22.98 5.47
C VAL A 363 12.01 22.68 6.67
N LYS A 364 12.63 21.49 6.75
CA LYS A 364 13.57 21.13 7.83
C LYS A 364 14.98 21.74 7.69
N SER A 365 15.34 22.28 6.53
CA SER A 365 16.69 22.81 6.26
C SER A 365 16.80 24.33 6.39
N GLY A 366 15.72 25.00 6.80
CA GLY A 366 15.64 26.47 6.91
C GLY A 366 15.42 27.00 8.33
N GLU A 367 15.45 26.14 9.35
CA GLU A 367 15.53 26.49 10.79
C GLU A 367 16.90 26.06 11.33
#